data_AF-H0BXH9-F1
#
_entry.id   AF-H0BXH9-F1
#
_cell.length_a   1.000
_cell.length_b   1.000
_cell.length_c   1.000
_cell.angle_alpha   90.00
_cell.angle_beta   90.00
_cell.angle_gamma   90.00
#
_symmetry.space_group_name_H-M   'P 1'
#
loop_
_entity.id
_entity.type
_entity.pdbx_description
1 polymer ?
#
loop_
_entity_poly.entity_id
_entity_poly.type
_entity_poly.pdbx_seq_one_letter_code
_entity_poly.pdbx_strand_id
1 'polypeptide(L)'
;MATPTSSLQPMTQQAVPSPTADQQRVLDRIALQRERLRARRAARAQSLALAQREPLGAALDESMLLRVAGFARQHPVAVATMAGVALVAGPRRLIRWAGVVLPMLMRLRR
;
A
#
# COMPACT_ATOMS: atom_id res chain seq x y z
N MET A 1 34.68 -27.50 17.74
CA MET A 1 33.95 -26.76 16.69
C MET A 1 34.39 -25.30 16.78
N ALA A 2 35.24 -24.85 15.86
CA ALA A 2 35.76 -23.48 15.86
C ALA A 2 34.78 -22.58 15.12
N THR A 3 34.17 -21.62 15.82
CA THR A 3 33.43 -20.52 15.20
C THR A 3 34.45 -19.53 14.62
N PRO A 4 34.34 -19.11 13.35
CA PRO A 4 35.15 -18.01 12.86
C PRO A 4 34.64 -16.73 13.51
N THR A 5 35.30 -16.29 14.56
CA THR A 5 35.24 -14.91 15.07
C THR A 5 35.66 -14.01 13.91
N SER A 6 34.68 -13.46 13.20
CA SER A 6 34.88 -12.44 12.19
C SER A 6 35.43 -11.21 12.92
N SER A 7 36.76 -11.10 12.95
CA SER A 7 37.47 -9.95 13.47
C SER A 7 37.00 -8.71 12.72
N LEU A 8 36.15 -7.91 13.37
CA LEU A 8 35.85 -6.53 12.98
C LEU A 8 37.14 -5.74 13.18
N GLN A 9 38.03 -5.87 12.21
CA GLN A 9 39.20 -5.03 12.08
C GLN A 9 38.67 -3.59 12.05
N PRO A 10 39.12 -2.70 12.96
CA PRO A 10 38.76 -1.30 12.85
C PRO A 10 39.36 -0.85 11.53
N MET A 11 38.52 -0.72 10.50
CA MET A 11 38.92 -0.10 9.25
C MET A 11 39.50 1.23 9.67
N THR A 12 40.82 1.34 9.53
CA THR A 12 41.60 2.55 9.73
C THR A 12 40.75 3.72 9.25
N GLN A 13 40.50 4.71 10.11
CA GLN A 13 39.94 6.00 9.72
C GLN A 13 40.86 6.56 8.63
N GLN A 14 40.62 6.17 7.39
CA GLN A 14 41.21 6.78 6.23
C GLN A 14 40.64 8.19 6.26
N ALA A 15 41.51 9.17 6.54
CA ALA A 15 41.17 10.57 6.51
C ALA A 15 40.59 10.87 5.13
N VAL A 16 39.25 10.89 5.05
CA VAL A 16 38.55 11.20 3.81
C VAL A 16 38.97 12.63 3.44
N PRO A 17 39.58 12.84 2.26
CA PRO A 17 39.99 14.18 1.86
C PRO A 17 38.76 15.09 1.82
N SER A 18 38.95 16.36 2.21
CA SER A 18 37.85 17.32 2.17
C SER A 18 37.30 17.41 0.74
N PRO A 19 35.97 17.30 0.55
CA PRO A 19 35.38 17.28 -0.77
C PRO A 19 35.64 18.60 -1.50
N THR A 20 35.94 18.51 -2.78
CA THR A 20 36.02 19.69 -3.65
C THR A 20 34.64 20.34 -3.79
N ALA A 21 34.59 21.62 -4.21
CA ALA A 21 33.33 22.36 -4.31
C ALA A 21 32.27 21.65 -5.20
N ASP A 22 32.70 20.99 -6.27
CA ASP A 22 31.81 20.20 -7.12
C ASP A 22 31.28 18.93 -6.44
N GLN A 23 32.13 18.25 -5.65
CA GLN A 23 31.71 17.11 -4.85
C GLN A 23 30.71 17.54 -3.77
N GLN A 24 30.90 18.71 -3.17
CA GLN A 24 29.97 19.25 -2.18
C GLN A 24 28.57 19.46 -2.77
N ARG A 25 28.48 20.03 -3.99
CA ARG A 25 27.19 20.19 -4.70
C ARG A 25 26.47 18.86 -4.94
N VAL A 26 27.22 17.78 -5.21
CA VAL A 26 26.66 16.43 -5.36
C VAL A 26 26.15 15.91 -4.02
N LEU A 27 26.90 16.09 -2.94
CA LEU A 27 26.49 15.69 -1.60
C LEU A 27 25.21 16.42 -1.15
N ASP A 28 25.11 17.71 -1.43
CA ASP A 28 23.92 18.51 -1.11
C ASP A 28 22.68 17.97 -1.86
N ARG A 29 22.85 17.61 -3.14
CA ARG A 29 21.79 16.97 -3.93
C ARG A 29 21.39 15.60 -3.37
N ILE A 30 22.36 14.79 -2.96
CA ILE A 30 22.11 13.49 -2.33
C ILE A 30 21.37 13.67 -1.01
N ALA A 31 21.70 14.69 -0.22
CA ALA A 31 21.02 14.98 1.04
C ALA A 31 19.53 15.26 0.80
N LEU A 32 19.21 16.14 -0.17
CA LEU A 32 17.82 16.42 -0.58
C LEU A 32 17.09 15.17 -1.08
N GLN A 33 17.75 14.34 -1.88
CA GLN A 33 17.16 13.09 -2.36
C GLN A 33 16.88 12.10 -1.21
N ARG A 34 17.81 11.96 -0.27
CA ARG A 34 17.66 11.09 0.90
C ARG A 34 16.53 11.57 1.79
N GLU A 35 16.38 12.88 1.98
CA GLU A 35 15.26 13.45 2.73
C GLU A 35 13.91 13.08 2.10
N ARG A 36 13.77 13.26 0.77
CA ARG A 36 12.56 12.83 0.03
C ARG A 36 12.28 11.34 0.18
N LEU A 37 13.32 10.50 0.10
CA LEU A 37 13.20 9.05 0.30
C LEU A 37 12.79 8.70 1.73
N ARG A 38 13.33 9.38 2.75
CA ARG A 38 12.95 9.20 4.15
C ARG A 38 11.48 9.56 4.39
N ALA A 39 11.00 10.69 3.85
CA ALA A 39 9.60 11.08 3.96
C ALA A 39 8.66 10.03 3.36
N ARG A 40 8.98 9.50 2.16
CA ARG A 40 8.21 8.43 1.52
C ARG A 40 8.24 7.13 2.32
N ARG A 41 9.39 6.76 2.90
CA ARG A 41 9.50 5.57 3.76
C ARG A 41 8.70 5.73 5.05
N ALA A 42 8.69 6.92 5.66
CA ALA A 42 7.89 7.19 6.85
C ALA A 42 6.39 7.02 6.58
N ALA A 43 5.88 7.58 5.47
CA ALA A 43 4.50 7.40 5.06
C ALA A 43 4.13 5.92 4.83
N ARG A 44 5.03 5.16 4.17
CA ARG A 44 4.82 3.71 3.99
C ARG A 44 4.85 2.94 5.30
N ALA A 45 5.80 3.26 6.19
CA ALA A 45 5.89 2.62 7.50
C ALA A 45 4.61 2.85 8.32
N GLN A 46 4.03 4.04 8.28
CA GLN A 46 2.73 4.33 8.90
C GLN A 46 1.60 3.48 8.30
N SER A 47 1.52 3.39 6.96
CA SER A 47 0.50 2.55 6.30
C SER A 47 0.64 1.07 6.65
N LEU A 48 1.88 0.57 6.75
CA LEU A 48 2.16 -0.82 7.12
C LEU A 48 1.86 -1.08 8.61
N ALA A 49 2.17 -0.13 9.49
CA ALA A 49 1.84 -0.24 10.91
C ALA A 49 0.33 -0.27 11.15
N LEU A 50 -0.45 0.51 10.39
CA LEU A 50 -1.91 0.44 10.40
C LEU A 50 -2.40 -0.92 9.87
N ALA A 51 -1.84 -1.41 8.75
CA ALA A 51 -2.20 -2.71 8.17
C ALA A 51 -1.83 -3.92 9.06
N GLN A 52 -0.76 -3.84 9.85
CA GLN A 52 -0.35 -4.91 10.76
C GLN A 52 -1.14 -4.96 12.08
N ARG A 53 -1.71 -3.83 12.51
CA ARG A 53 -2.60 -3.77 13.69
C ARG A 53 -3.99 -4.35 13.41
N GLU A 54 -4.34 -4.42 12.15
CA GLU A 54 -5.62 -4.85 11.64
C GLU A 54 -5.60 -6.39 11.46
N PRO A 55 -6.44 -7.15 12.19
CA PRO A 55 -6.45 -8.61 12.09
C PRO A 55 -6.85 -9.03 10.67
N LEU A 56 -6.00 -9.81 10.00
CA LEU A 56 -6.05 -10.19 8.57
C LEU A 56 -7.43 -10.55 8.00
N GLY A 57 -8.38 -11.03 8.81
CA GLY A 57 -9.76 -11.33 8.40
C GLY A 57 -10.74 -10.16 8.48
N ALA A 58 -10.62 -9.27 9.47
CA ALA A 58 -11.48 -8.08 9.60
C ALA A 58 -10.92 -6.89 8.82
N ALA A 59 -9.59 -6.82 8.67
CA ALA A 59 -8.84 -5.81 7.93
C ALA A 59 -9.19 -5.70 6.45
N LEU A 60 -9.37 -6.86 5.82
CA LEU A 60 -9.74 -6.94 4.41
C LEU A 60 -11.15 -6.39 4.20
N ASP A 61 -12.08 -6.75 5.09
CA ASP A 61 -13.44 -6.22 5.05
C ASP A 61 -13.47 -4.73 5.40
N GLU A 62 -12.77 -4.30 6.45
CA GLU A 62 -12.79 -2.90 6.91
C GLU A 62 -12.12 -1.95 5.91
N SER A 63 -10.97 -2.32 5.33
CA SER A 63 -10.32 -1.54 4.27
C SER A 63 -11.13 -1.52 2.96
N MET A 64 -11.85 -2.59 2.64
CA MET A 64 -12.75 -2.64 1.49
C MET A 64 -14.01 -1.82 1.75
N LEU A 65 -14.58 -1.87 2.96
CA LEU A 65 -15.71 -1.05 3.39
C LEU A 65 -15.36 0.42 3.38
N LEU A 66 -14.17 0.81 3.84
CA LEU A 66 -13.68 2.19 3.74
C LEU A 66 -13.52 2.65 2.28
N ARG A 67 -13.07 1.77 1.38
CA ARG A 67 -13.00 2.06 -0.05
C ARG A 67 -14.38 2.16 -0.70
N VAL A 68 -15.33 1.30 -0.31
CA VAL A 68 -16.72 1.36 -0.76
C VAL A 68 -17.41 2.63 -0.25
N ALA A 69 -17.16 3.02 0.99
CA ALA A 69 -17.67 4.28 1.56
C ALA A 69 -17.07 5.50 0.85
N GLY A 70 -15.77 5.46 0.53
CA GLY A 70 -15.11 6.48 -0.30
C GLY A 70 -15.71 6.56 -1.70
N PHE A 71 -15.90 5.41 -2.36
CA PHE A 71 -16.53 5.32 -3.68
C PHE A 71 -17.97 5.84 -3.67
N ALA A 72 -18.74 5.52 -2.62
CA ALA A 72 -20.11 5.99 -2.48
C ALA A 72 -20.20 7.51 -2.36
N ARG A 73 -19.24 8.13 -1.65
CA ARG A 73 -19.14 9.60 -1.56
C ARG A 73 -18.72 10.24 -2.88
N GLN A 74 -17.84 9.59 -3.65
CA GLN A 74 -17.34 10.10 -4.93
C GLN A 74 -18.34 9.90 -6.08
N HIS A 75 -19.16 8.84 -6.04
CA HIS A 75 -20.09 8.46 -7.10
C HIS A 75 -21.52 8.23 -6.58
N PRO A 76 -22.19 9.28 -6.03
CA PRO A 76 -23.52 9.13 -5.44
C PRO A 76 -24.57 8.67 -6.46
N VAL A 77 -24.46 9.11 -7.72
CA VAL A 77 -25.38 8.70 -8.80
C VAL A 77 -25.25 7.21 -9.10
N ALA A 78 -24.03 6.69 -9.21
CA ALA A 78 -23.81 5.27 -9.47
C ALA A 78 -24.39 4.40 -8.33
N VAL A 79 -24.18 4.81 -7.08
CA VAL A 79 -24.75 4.12 -5.92
C VAL A 79 -26.28 4.18 -5.92
N ALA A 80 -26.88 5.33 -6.20
CA ALA A 80 -28.33 5.48 -6.28
C ALA A 80 -28.94 4.59 -7.37
N THR A 81 -28.31 4.52 -8.55
CA THR A 81 -28.78 3.63 -9.62
C THR A 81 -28.71 2.16 -9.23
N MET A 82 -27.60 1.71 -8.62
CA MET A 82 -27.50 0.33 -8.14
C MET A 82 -28.54 0.01 -7.07
N ALA A 83 -28.75 0.91 -6.10
CA ALA A 83 -29.74 0.73 -5.06
C ALA A 83 -31.16 0.67 -5.66
N GLY A 84 -31.48 1.55 -6.61
CA GLY A 84 -32.77 1.55 -7.32
C GLY A 84 -33.01 0.26 -8.09
N VAL A 85 -32.00 -0.22 -8.85
CA VAL A 85 -32.08 -1.50 -9.58
C VAL A 85 -32.27 -2.67 -8.61
N ALA A 86 -31.56 -2.68 -7.49
CA ALA A 86 -31.68 -3.73 -6.48
C ALA A 86 -33.09 -3.79 -5.86
N LEU A 87 -33.68 -2.62 -5.56
CA LEU A 87 -35.05 -2.52 -5.04
C LEU A 87 -36.09 -3.03 -6.06
N VAL A 88 -35.94 -2.69 -7.34
CA VAL A 88 -36.85 -3.12 -8.41
C VAL A 88 -36.72 -4.63 -8.69
N ALA A 89 -35.51 -5.18 -8.64
CA ALA A 89 -35.27 -6.60 -8.91
C ALA A 89 -35.79 -7.51 -7.77
N GLY A 90 -35.67 -7.06 -6.52
CA GLY A 90 -36.04 -7.82 -5.33
C GLY A 90 -35.07 -8.96 -4.99
N PRO A 91 -35.03 -9.40 -3.72
CA PRO A 91 -33.98 -10.29 -3.20
C PRO A 91 -33.99 -11.68 -3.85
N ARG A 92 -35.17 -12.24 -4.15
CA ARG A 92 -35.28 -13.59 -4.75
C ARG A 92 -34.72 -13.64 -6.18
N ARG A 93 -34.86 -12.57 -6.97
CA ARG A 93 -34.30 -12.53 -8.33
C ARG A 93 -32.80 -12.31 -8.28
N LEU A 94 -32.30 -11.46 -7.36
CA LEU A 94 -30.86 -11.23 -7.19
C LEU A 94 -30.09 -12.54 -6.90
N ILE A 95 -30.58 -13.37 -5.98
CA ILE A 95 -29.93 -14.65 -5.62
C ILE A 95 -29.90 -15.60 -6.83
N ARG A 96 -30.98 -15.65 -7.62
CA ARG A 96 -31.06 -16.54 -8.78
C ARG A 96 -30.11 -16.11 -9.90
N TRP A 97 -29.93 -14.80 -10.08
CA TRP A 97 -28.99 -14.24 -11.05
C TRP A 97 -27.54 -14.30 -10.57
N ALA A 98 -27.29 -14.28 -9.26
CA ALA A 98 -25.94 -14.41 -8.70
C ALA A 98 -25.25 -15.69 -9.17
N GLY A 99 -25.95 -16.83 -9.21
CA GLY A 99 -25.40 -18.10 -9.72
C GLY A 99 -25.00 -18.07 -11.21
N VAL A 100 -25.60 -17.17 -12.01
CA VAL A 100 -25.29 -17.02 -13.44
C VAL A 100 -24.18 -16.00 -13.68
N VAL A 101 -24.19 -14.89 -12.93
CA VAL A 101 -23.25 -13.77 -13.10
C VAL A 101 -21.89 -14.07 -12.44
N LEU A 102 -21.89 -14.72 -11.27
CA LEU A 102 -20.69 -15.05 -10.53
C LEU A 102 -19.64 -15.85 -11.34
N PRO A 103 -20.00 -16.93 -12.08
CA PRO A 103 -19.02 -17.66 -12.89
C PRO A 103 -18.48 -16.84 -14.07
N MET A 104 -19.27 -15.91 -14.61
CA MET A 104 -18.83 -15.03 -15.71
C MET A 104 -17.78 -14.03 -15.24
N LEU A 105 -17.95 -13.46 -14.04
CA LEU A 105 -16.94 -12.59 -13.41
C LEU A 105 -15.65 -13.35 -13.07
N MET A 106 -15.75 -14.59 -12.61
CA MET A 106 -14.57 -15.42 -12.33
C MET A 106 -13.75 -15.67 -13.61
N ARG A 107 -14.40 -15.76 -14.77
CA ARG A 107 -13.70 -15.88 -16.07
C ARG A 107 -12.99 -14.60 -16.50
N LEU A 108 -13.51 -13.43 -16.14
CA LEU A 108 -12.92 -12.14 -16.51
C LEU A 108 -11.70 -11.78 -15.63
N ARG A 109 -11.60 -12.37 -14.44
CA ARG A 109 -10.48 -12.15 -13.50
C ARG A 109 -9.25 -13.02 -13.81
N ARG A 110 -9.27 -13.83 -14.86
CA ARG A 110 -8.20 -14.73 -15.26
C ARG A 110 -7.47 -14.18 -16.47
#